data_AF-A0A7V4EHP7-F1
#
_entry.id   AF-A0A7V4EHP7-F1
#
_cell.length_a   1.000
_cell.length_b   1.000
_cell.length_c   1.000
_cell.angle_alpha   90.00
_cell.angle_beta   90.00
_cell.angle_gamma   90.00
#
_symmetry.space_group_name_H-M   'P 1'
#
loop_
_entity.id
_entity.type
_entity.pdbx_description
1 polymer ?
#
loop_
_entity_poly.entity_id
_entity_poly.type
_entity_poly.pdbx_seq_one_letter_code
_entity_poly.pdbx_strand_id
1 'polypeptide(L)'
;MSFGRERTRHRMFLAAGLATLLAMCRGMMPGNPAGATPASVSGLEGLAPLIENAIREGAFPGAALVVGQGDRILFARGFGTLTGEPGSPPVTLDTVYDLGSVSKVVGTSTAAMLRLEDGRLGLGDRVAD
;
A
#
# COMPACT_ATOMS: atom_id res chain seq x y z
N MET A 1 47.32 -38.06 1.15
CA MET A 1 46.65 -38.31 2.44
C MET A 1 47.00 -37.13 3.34
N SER A 2 46.14 -36.23 3.80
CA SER A 2 44.73 -36.31 4.21
C SER A 2 44.04 -34.97 3.89
N PHE A 3 42.81 -35.04 3.40
CA PHE A 3 41.98 -33.93 2.95
C PHE A 3 40.85 -33.72 3.96
N GLY A 4 40.57 -32.47 4.33
CA GLY A 4 39.25 -32.06 4.80
C GLY A 4 39.03 -32.03 6.31
N ARG A 5 39.41 -30.93 6.96
CA ARG A 5 38.92 -30.57 8.29
C ARG A 5 38.66 -29.07 8.42
N GLU A 6 37.77 -28.49 7.61
CA GLU A 6 37.46 -27.05 7.75
C GLU A 6 36.10 -26.55 7.22
N ARG A 7 35.14 -27.41 6.82
CA ARG A 7 33.86 -26.96 6.24
C ARG A 7 32.64 -26.95 7.18
N THR A 8 32.81 -27.08 8.49
CA THR A 8 31.67 -27.32 9.41
C THR A 8 31.26 -26.13 10.27
N ARG A 9 32.00 -25.00 10.25
CA ARG A 9 31.70 -23.85 11.14
C ARG A 9 30.83 -22.75 10.51
N HIS A 10 30.74 -22.65 9.19
CA HIS A 10 30.01 -21.55 8.54
C HIS A 10 28.51 -21.78 8.35
N ARG A 11 28.04 -23.04 8.39
CA ARG A 11 26.61 -23.35 8.18
C ARG A 11 25.74 -23.10 9.41
N MET A 12 26.36 -23.01 10.59
CA MET A 12 25.63 -22.89 11.86
C MET A 12 25.28 -21.44 12.21
N PHE A 13 26.04 -20.46 11.71
CA PHE A 13 25.73 -19.02 11.91
C PHE A 13 24.69 -18.48 10.93
N LEU A 14 24.55 -19.06 9.73
CA LEU A 14 23.55 -18.62 8.75
C LEU A 14 22.10 -18.96 9.17
N ALA A 15 21.89 -20.06 9.90
CA ALA A 15 20.55 -20.49 10.29
C ALA A 15 19.96 -19.65 11.45
N ALA A 16 20.80 -19.10 12.33
CA ALA A 16 20.34 -18.31 13.48
C ALA A 16 19.95 -16.87 13.11
N GLY A 17 20.53 -16.30 12.05
CA GLY A 17 20.20 -14.93 11.59
C GLY A 17 18.88 -14.82 10.82
N LEU A 18 18.42 -15.90 10.19
CA LEU A 18 17.19 -15.92 9.39
C LEU A 18 15.92 -15.99 10.27
N ALA A 19 16.01 -16.58 11.46
CA ALA A 19 14.89 -16.70 12.39
C ALA A 19 14.56 -15.39 13.12
N THR A 20 15.56 -14.54 13.40
CA THR A 20 15.38 -13.24 14.07
C THR A 20 14.85 -12.17 13.13
N LEU A 21 15.17 -12.23 11.83
CA LEU A 21 14.64 -11.28 10.84
C LEU A 21 13.14 -11.48 10.57
N LEU A 22 12.63 -12.71 10.66
CA LEU A 22 11.19 -13.00 10.53
C LEU A 22 10.37 -12.53 11.75
N ALA A 23 10.99 -12.47 12.93
CA ALA A 23 10.33 -12.03 14.16
C ALA A 23 10.17 -10.50 14.25
N MET A 24 11.08 -9.73 13.65
CA MET A 24 10.99 -8.25 13.62
C MET A 24 9.92 -7.73 12.65
N CYS A 25 9.54 -8.50 11.62
CA CYS A 25 8.47 -8.10 10.69
C CYS A 25 7.06 -8.19 11.28
N ARG A 26 6.82 -8.94 12.37
CA ARG A 26 5.49 -8.99 13.01
C ARG A 26 5.15 -7.71 13.79
N GLY A 27 6.14 -6.92 14.18
CA GLY A 27 5.93 -5.67 14.93
C GLY A 27 5.66 -4.44 14.06
N MET A 28 5.85 -4.55 12.74
CA MET A 28 5.71 -3.45 11.78
C MET A 28 4.64 -3.75 10.72
N MET A 29 3.61 -4.53 11.07
CA MET A 29 2.40 -4.54 10.25
C MET A 29 1.59 -3.32 10.66
N PRO A 30 1.38 -2.31 9.79
CA PRO A 30 0.36 -1.32 10.06
C PRO A 30 -0.94 -2.09 10.32
N GLY A 31 -1.55 -1.82 11.47
CA GLY A 31 -2.74 -2.54 11.92
C GLY A 31 -3.75 -2.63 10.78
N ASN A 32 -4.24 -3.83 10.54
CA ASN A 32 -5.28 -4.09 9.54
C ASN A 32 -6.43 -3.08 9.74
N PRO A 33 -6.67 -2.15 8.80
CA PRO A 33 -7.78 -1.20 8.96
C PRO A 33 -9.14 -1.88 8.87
N ALA A 34 -9.21 -3.17 8.49
CA ALA A 34 -10.47 -3.91 8.38
C ALA A 34 -11.25 -4.05 9.71
N GLY A 35 -10.67 -3.64 10.85
CA GLY A 35 -11.35 -3.62 12.15
C GLY A 35 -11.80 -2.23 12.64
N ALA A 36 -11.51 -1.15 11.90
CA ALA A 36 -11.96 0.17 12.31
C ALA A 36 -13.46 0.31 12.04
N THR A 37 -14.29 0.10 13.06
CA THR A 37 -15.69 0.53 13.03
C THR A 37 -15.73 2.01 12.65
N PRO A 38 -16.38 2.40 11.55
CA PRO A 38 -16.47 3.80 11.18
C PRO A 38 -17.16 4.53 12.32
N ALA A 39 -16.46 5.48 12.94
CA ALA A 39 -17.11 6.41 13.84
C ALA A 39 -18.25 7.08 13.06
N SER A 40 -19.44 7.19 13.65
CA SER A 40 -20.57 7.88 13.02
C SER A 40 -20.27 9.38 12.91
N VAL A 41 -19.53 9.76 11.89
CA VAL A 41 -19.26 11.15 11.56
C VAL A 41 -20.41 11.64 10.69
N SER A 42 -21.19 12.56 11.25
CA SER A 42 -22.23 13.27 10.49
C SER A 42 -21.60 13.97 9.28
N GLY A 43 -22.22 13.86 8.12
CA GLY A 43 -21.78 14.51 6.87
C GLY A 43 -21.16 13.58 5.82
N LEU A 44 -21.05 12.27 6.08
CA LEU A 44 -20.55 11.29 5.10
C LEU A 44 -21.66 10.46 4.44
N GLU A 45 -22.92 10.66 4.85
CA GLU A 45 -24.08 9.88 4.40
C GLU A 45 -24.30 10.00 2.88
N GLY A 46 -23.90 11.12 2.28
CA GLY A 46 -24.01 11.37 0.84
C GLY A 46 -22.96 10.66 -0.02
N LEU A 47 -21.89 10.10 0.55
CA LEU A 47 -20.80 9.50 -0.23
C LEU A 47 -21.22 8.24 -0.97
N ALA A 48 -21.90 7.33 -0.28
CA ALA A 48 -22.38 6.08 -0.89
C ALA A 48 -23.34 6.32 -2.07
N PRO A 49 -24.44 7.08 -1.93
CA PRO A 49 -25.35 7.31 -3.06
C PRO A 49 -24.68 8.08 -4.21
N LEU A 50 -23.73 8.97 -3.92
CA LEU A 50 -22.97 9.67 -4.96
C LEU A 50 -22.15 8.71 -5.82
N ILE A 51 -21.39 7.80 -5.19
CA ILE A 51 -20.59 6.80 -5.91
C ILE A 51 -21.48 5.80 -6.64
N GLU A 52 -22.54 5.32 -5.99
CA GLU A 52 -23.50 4.39 -6.61
C GLU A 52 -24.20 5.00 -7.83
N ASN A 53 -24.54 6.29 -7.79
CA ASN A 53 -25.10 7.00 -8.94
C ASN A 53 -24.06 7.17 -10.07
N ALA A 54 -22.81 7.54 -9.76
CA ALA A 54 -21.76 7.65 -10.77
C ALA A 54 -21.48 6.32 -11.49
N ILE A 55 -21.53 5.20 -10.75
CA ILE A 55 -21.43 3.86 -11.35
C ILE A 55 -22.64 3.58 -12.26
N ARG A 56 -23.85 3.91 -11.81
CA ARG A 56 -25.08 3.74 -12.61
C ARG A 56 -25.06 4.56 -13.90
N GLU A 57 -24.46 5.75 -13.85
CA GLU A 57 -24.27 6.65 -14.99
C GLU A 57 -23.12 6.21 -15.92
N GLY A 58 -22.38 5.15 -15.56
CA GLY A 58 -21.34 4.56 -16.39
C GLY A 58 -20.00 5.31 -16.34
N ALA A 59 -19.76 6.14 -15.33
CA ALA A 59 -18.49 6.85 -15.18
C ALA A 59 -17.32 5.88 -14.94
N PHE A 60 -17.57 4.81 -14.18
CA PHE A 60 -16.63 3.72 -13.90
C PHE A 60 -17.40 2.47 -13.41
N PRO A 61 -16.87 1.25 -13.59
CA PRO A 61 -17.56 0.00 -13.23
C PRO A 61 -17.63 -0.26 -11.71
N GLY A 62 -16.70 0.33 -10.95
CA GLY A 62 -16.60 0.18 -9.50
C GLY A 62 -15.48 1.04 -8.92
N ALA A 63 -15.48 1.21 -7.60
CA ALA A 63 -14.51 2.03 -6.89
C ALA A 63 -14.37 1.57 -5.43
N ALA A 64 -13.17 1.74 -4.86
CA ALA A 64 -12.95 1.69 -3.42
C ALA A 64 -12.77 3.12 -2.90
N LEU A 65 -13.53 3.49 -1.87
CA LEU A 65 -13.48 4.82 -1.25
C LEU A 65 -13.08 4.70 0.21
N VAL A 66 -12.04 5.44 0.60
CA VAL A 66 -11.57 5.56 1.98
C VAL A 66 -11.46 7.03 2.36
N VAL A 67 -11.97 7.40 3.53
CA VAL A 67 -11.86 8.74 4.12
C VAL A 67 -11.24 8.59 5.51
N GLY A 68 -10.14 9.30 5.76
CA GLY A 68 -9.43 9.29 7.04
C GLY A 68 -9.25 10.68 7.63
N GLN A 69 -9.09 10.75 8.96
CA GLN A 69 -8.76 11.96 9.70
C GLN A 69 -7.79 11.62 10.84
N GLY A 70 -6.55 12.09 10.72
CA GLY A 70 -5.46 11.65 11.60
C GLY A 70 -5.29 10.14 11.49
N ASP A 71 -5.23 9.46 12.63
CA ASP A 71 -5.06 8.00 12.70
C ASP A 71 -6.37 7.21 12.60
N ARG A 72 -7.49 7.88 12.24
CA ARG A 72 -8.82 7.25 12.18
C ARG A 72 -9.33 7.15 10.76
N ILE A 73 -9.89 5.99 10.42
CA ILE A 73 -10.71 5.80 9.23
C ILE A 73 -12.16 6.14 9.58
N LEU A 74 -12.73 7.09 8.87
CA LEU A 74 -14.10 7.58 9.08
C LEU A 74 -15.10 6.89 8.13
N PHE A 75 -14.62 6.50 6.95
CA PHE A 75 -15.41 5.78 5.95
C PHE A 75 -14.48 4.88 5.13
N ALA A 76 -14.89 3.63 4.88
CA ALA A 76 -14.20 2.75 3.96
C ALA A 76 -15.20 1.75 3.35
N ARG A 77 -15.36 1.78 2.02
CA ARG A 77 -16.27 0.87 1.32
C ARG A 77 -15.86 0.64 -0.13
N GLY A 78 -16.04 -0.60 -0.60
CA GLY A 78 -15.99 -0.95 -2.03
C GLY A 78 -17.38 -0.87 -2.68
N PHE A 79 -17.43 -0.47 -3.95
CA PHE A 79 -18.63 -0.26 -4.74
C PHE A 79 -18.48 -0.87 -6.13
N GLY A 80 -19.56 -1.44 -6.67
CA GLY A 80 -19.59 -1.98 -8.03
C GLY A 80 -18.69 -3.20 -8.23
N THR A 81 -18.17 -3.35 -9.44
CA THR A 81 -17.34 -4.50 -9.87
C THR A 81 -16.09 -4.03 -10.62
N LEU A 82 -15.13 -4.91 -10.86
CA LEU A 82 -13.86 -4.53 -11.50
C LEU A 82 -14.03 -4.08 -12.97
N THR A 83 -14.89 -4.76 -13.72
CA THR A 83 -15.02 -4.56 -15.17
C THR A 83 -16.43 -4.13 -15.59
N GLY A 84 -17.43 -4.23 -14.71
CA GLY A 84 -18.83 -3.93 -15.05
C GLY A 84 -19.52 -5.02 -15.87
N GLU A 85 -18.80 -6.07 -16.26
CA GLU A 85 -19.32 -7.18 -17.04
C GLU A 85 -20.06 -8.20 -16.16
N PRO A 86 -20.98 -8.99 -16.74
CA PRO A 86 -21.62 -10.10 -16.03
C PRO A 86 -20.58 -11.06 -15.45
N GLY A 87 -20.66 -11.31 -14.13
CA GLY A 87 -19.72 -12.20 -13.42
C GLY A 87 -18.41 -11.52 -13.00
N SER A 88 -18.23 -10.23 -13.25
CA SER A 88 -17.07 -9.48 -12.78
C SER A 88 -16.99 -9.47 -11.24
N PRO A 89 -15.81 -9.69 -10.63
CA PRO A 89 -15.66 -9.69 -9.18
C PRO A 89 -16.07 -8.34 -8.55
N PRO A 90 -16.67 -8.34 -7.35
CA PRO A 90 -16.99 -7.12 -6.64
C PRO A 90 -15.71 -6.37 -6.24
N VAL A 91 -15.78 -5.04 -6.21
CA VAL A 91 -14.69 -4.23 -5.64
C VAL A 91 -14.72 -4.34 -4.12
N THR A 92 -13.57 -4.62 -3.53
CA THR A 92 -13.34 -4.68 -2.09
C THR A 92 -12.23 -3.71 -1.69
N LEU A 93 -12.01 -3.51 -0.39
CA LEU A 93 -10.90 -2.68 0.09
C LEU A 93 -9.53 -3.33 -0.19
N ASP A 94 -9.49 -4.63 -0.42
CA ASP A 94 -8.27 -5.40 -0.75
C ASP A 94 -8.04 -5.51 -2.27
N THR A 95 -8.93 -4.92 -3.07
CA THR A 95 -8.77 -4.88 -4.53
C THR A 95 -7.53 -4.06 -4.90
N VAL A 96 -6.61 -4.68 -5.64
CA VAL A 96 -5.40 -4.03 -6.14
C VAL A 96 -5.69 -3.34 -7.48
N TYR A 97 -5.34 -2.05 -7.55
CA TYR A 97 -5.39 -1.23 -8.78
C TYR A 97 -3.99 -0.80 -9.19
N ASP A 98 -3.79 -0.55 -10.49
CA ASP A 98 -2.63 0.21 -10.95
C ASP A 98 -2.75 1.65 -10.43
N LEU A 99 -1.68 2.16 -9.81
CA LEU A 99 -1.61 3.52 -9.31
C LEU A 99 -1.50 4.56 -10.43
N GLY A 100 -1.03 4.16 -11.62
CA GLY A 100 -0.79 5.08 -12.73
C GLY A 100 0.03 6.29 -12.28
N SER A 101 -0.46 7.50 -12.57
CA SER A 101 0.25 8.73 -12.22
C SER A 101 0.34 9.01 -10.71
N VAL A 102 -0.44 8.35 -9.85
CA VAL A 102 -0.27 8.43 -8.39
C VAL A 102 1.11 7.91 -7.97
N SER A 103 1.71 7.02 -8.76
CA SER A 103 3.10 6.55 -8.58
C SER A 103 4.13 7.68 -8.51
N LYS A 104 3.87 8.82 -9.16
CA LYS A 104 4.76 9.98 -9.09
C LYS A 104 4.86 10.50 -7.67
N VAL A 105 3.73 10.76 -7.02
CA VAL A 105 3.71 11.34 -5.68
C VAL A 105 4.15 10.32 -4.64
N VAL A 106 3.59 9.11 -4.69
CA VAL A 106 3.88 8.07 -3.68
C VAL A 106 5.31 7.55 -3.81
N GLY A 107 5.78 7.28 -5.03
CA GLY A 107 7.09 6.69 -5.29
C GLY A 107 8.15 7.71 -5.67
N THR A 108 8.07 8.25 -6.89
CA THR A 108 9.18 9.01 -7.52
C THR A 108 9.52 10.29 -6.75
N SER A 109 8.53 11.11 -6.44
CA SER A 109 8.70 12.37 -5.70
C SER A 109 9.20 12.10 -4.29
N THR A 110 8.61 11.15 -3.56
CA THR A 110 9.11 10.73 -2.24
C THR A 110 10.58 10.32 -2.30
N ALA A 111 10.95 9.48 -3.26
CA ALA A 111 12.33 9.04 -3.43
C ALA A 111 13.28 10.19 -3.76
N ALA A 112 12.86 11.13 -4.62
CA ALA A 112 13.62 12.32 -4.95
C ALA A 112 13.81 13.24 -3.74
N MET A 113 12.76 13.45 -2.94
CA MET A 113 12.83 14.29 -1.73
C MET A 113 13.75 13.67 -0.66
N LEU A 114 13.75 12.35 -0.51
CA LEU A 114 14.72 11.68 0.36
C LEU A 114 16.16 11.85 -0.12
N ARG A 115 16.41 11.91 -1.44
CA ARG A 115 17.73 12.23 -2.01
C ARG A 115 18.09 13.71 -1.88
N LEU A 116 17.09 14.57 -1.83
CA LEU A 116 17.28 15.98 -1.58
C LEU A 116 17.70 16.21 -0.13
N GLU A 117 17.00 15.57 0.81
CA GLU A 117 17.30 15.65 2.24
C GLU A 117 18.71 15.12 2.58
N ASP A 118 19.14 14.02 1.95
CA ASP A 118 20.48 13.46 2.14
C ASP A 118 21.60 14.16 1.33
N GLY A 119 21.26 15.25 0.63
CA GLY A 119 22.21 16.10 -0.10
C GLY A 119 22.74 15.49 -1.40
N ARG A 120 22.13 14.41 -1.89
CA ARG A 120 22.54 13.71 -3.12
C ARG A 120 21.85 14.21 -4.39
N LEU A 121 20.84 15.06 -4.25
CA LEU A 121 20.13 15.70 -5.35
C LEU A 121 19.74 17.14 -4.96
N GLY A 122 20.11 18.13 -5.75
CA GLY A 122 19.68 19.51 -5.62
C GLY A 122 18.57 19.85 -6.62
N LEU A 123 17.62 20.69 -6.22
CA LEU A 123 16.57 21.18 -7.15
C LEU A 123 17.14 22.06 -8.27
N GLY A 124 18.31 22.65 -8.06
CA GLY A 124 19.02 23.47 -9.04
C GLY A 124 20.07 22.71 -9.86
N ASP A 125 20.29 21.42 -9.56
CA ASP A 125 21.27 20.61 -10.28
C ASP A 125 20.81 20.46 -11.74
N ARG A 126 21.76 20.41 -12.68
CA ARG A 126 21.42 20.07 -14.05
C ARG A 126 21.17 18.58 -14.09
N VAL A 127 20.23 18.16 -14.94
CA VAL A 127 19.92 16.74 -15.14
C VAL A 127 21.14 15.92 -15.61
N ALA A 128 22.11 16.58 -16.25
CA ALA A 128 23.31 15.93 -16.79
C ALA A 128 24.52 15.95 -15.83
N ASP A 129 24.41 16.59 -14.67
CA ASP A 129 25.45 16.60 -13.63
C ASP A 129 25.41 15.28 -12.83
#